data_AF-A0A9Y4TZM7-F1
#
_entry.id   AF-A0A9Y4TZM7-F1
#
_cell.length_a   1.000
_cell.length_b   1.000
_cell.length_c   1.000
_cell.angle_alpha   90.00
_cell.angle_beta   90.00
_cell.angle_gamma   90.00
#
_symmetry.space_group_name_H-M   'P 1'
#
loop_
_entity.id
_entity.type
_entity.pdbx_description
1 polymer ?
#
loop_
_entity_poly.entity_id
_entity_poly.type
_entity_poly.pdbx_seq_one_letter_code
_entity_poly.pdbx_strand_id
1 'polypeptide(L)'
;MTGRATGYALFQDSFTTDYRTFKIQKEARGTFYPFALSDIMGLERDTGRGVRVEDIKLAMKGHVRDGYKFNPNAALSDQDNGYNNNPSPNDKVHVLVCVVSAYALNLIPPETMTKMREVQLAARALRIPQLAVLTRIDEVCPEVNKDIKNVYKSIYVKKQVRFYY
;
A
#
# COMPACT_ATOMS: atom_id res chain seq x y z
N MET A 1 1.72 13.58 -17.07
CA MET A 1 0.39 13.28 -16.52
C MET A 1 0.42 13.52 -15.03
N THR A 2 -0.17 14.61 -14.56
CA THR A 2 -0.36 14.88 -13.13
C THR A 2 -1.63 14.19 -12.68
N GLY A 3 -1.50 12.95 -12.19
CA GLY A 3 -2.59 12.25 -11.52
C GLY A 3 -2.84 12.90 -10.16
N ARG A 4 -3.97 13.59 -10.01
CA ARG A 4 -4.47 13.98 -8.68
C ARG A 4 -4.97 12.71 -8.00
N ALA A 5 -4.33 12.32 -6.90
CA ALA A 5 -4.89 11.32 -5.99
C ALA A 5 -5.98 11.98 -5.15
N THR A 6 -7.25 11.65 -5.40
CA THR A 6 -8.38 12.08 -4.59
C THR A 6 -8.53 11.14 -3.39
N GLY A 7 -8.28 11.65 -2.19
CA GLY A 7 -8.24 10.89 -0.94
C GLY A 7 -9.59 10.62 -0.24
N TYR A 8 -10.68 10.46 -0.99
CA TYR A 8 -11.98 10.09 -0.41
C TYR A 8 -12.19 8.57 -0.48
N ALA A 9 -11.52 7.81 0.37
CA ALA A 9 -11.88 6.42 0.64
C ALA A 9 -12.81 6.39 1.87
N LEU A 10 -14.05 6.84 1.67
CA LEU A 10 -15.14 6.63 2.64
C LEU A 10 -15.77 5.27 2.33
N PHE A 11 -15.21 4.19 2.89
CA PHE A 11 -15.86 2.87 2.96
C PHE A 11 -16.41 2.27 1.65
N GLN A 12 -16.00 2.78 0.49
CA GLN A 12 -16.36 2.28 -0.83
C GLN A 12 -15.09 1.98 -1.61
N ASP A 13 -15.19 0.89 -2.37
CA ASP A 13 -14.25 0.26 -3.30
C ASP A 13 -12.93 1.00 -3.57
N SER A 14 -11.84 0.24 -3.51
CA SER A 14 -10.49 0.71 -3.84
C SER A 14 -10.46 1.43 -5.20
N PHE A 15 -9.99 2.68 -5.20
CA PHE A 15 -9.85 3.47 -6.44
C PHE A 15 -8.84 2.83 -7.41
N THR A 16 -7.72 2.36 -6.88
CA THR A 16 -6.73 1.59 -7.64
C THR A 16 -7.24 0.17 -7.80
N THR A 17 -7.36 -0.30 -9.04
CA THR A 17 -7.76 -1.68 -9.37
C THR A 17 -6.69 -2.45 -10.15
N ASP A 18 -5.64 -1.77 -10.61
CA ASP A 18 -4.51 -2.35 -11.33
C ASP A 18 -3.22 -2.23 -10.52
N TYR A 19 -2.28 -3.15 -10.72
CA TYR A 19 -0.89 -3.04 -10.30
C TYR A 19 -0.17 -2.03 -11.21
N ARG A 20 0.31 -0.92 -10.65
CA ARG A 20 0.94 0.17 -11.44
C ARG A 20 2.27 0.61 -10.88
N THR A 21 3.26 0.70 -11.75
CA THR A 21 4.63 1.07 -11.40
C THR A 21 4.94 2.49 -11.87
N PHE A 22 5.25 3.36 -10.92
CA PHE A 22 5.59 4.75 -11.16
C PHE A 22 7.08 4.98 -11.01
N LYS A 23 7.72 5.49 -12.08
CA LYS A 23 9.12 5.92 -12.06
C LYS A 23 9.19 7.43 -11.89
N ILE A 24 10.11 7.90 -11.06
CA ILE A 24 10.32 9.33 -10.85
C ILE A 24 11.34 9.85 -11.86
N GLN A 25 10.87 10.76 -12.73
CA GLN A 25 11.72 11.39 -13.73
C GLN A 25 12.62 12.46 -13.09
N LYS A 26 13.87 12.53 -13.55
CA LYS A 26 14.81 13.61 -13.20
C LYS A 26 14.57 14.83 -14.10
N GLU A 27 15.32 15.90 -13.87
CA GLU A 27 15.27 17.14 -14.67
C GLU A 27 15.47 16.86 -16.17
N ALA A 28 16.45 16.01 -16.51
CA ALA A 28 16.69 15.61 -17.89
C ALA A 28 15.62 14.62 -18.39
N ARG A 29 14.98 14.95 -19.52
CA ARG A 29 13.94 14.11 -20.13
C ARG A 29 14.45 12.70 -20.43
N GLY A 30 13.62 11.71 -20.11
CA GLY A 30 13.94 10.30 -20.32
C GLY A 30 14.90 9.68 -19.29
N THR A 31 15.36 10.45 -18.29
CA THR A 31 16.19 9.93 -17.20
C THR A 31 15.38 9.79 -15.91
N PHE A 32 15.63 8.73 -15.14
CA PHE A 32 14.86 8.37 -13.96
C PHE A 32 15.76 8.16 -12.74
N TYR A 33 15.21 8.34 -11.55
CA TYR A 33 15.84 7.88 -10.32
C TYR A 33 15.88 6.34 -10.28
N PRO A 34 16.86 5.75 -9.58
CA PRO A 34 17.03 4.30 -9.52
C PRO A 34 16.06 3.64 -8.53
N PHE A 35 14.81 4.11 -8.47
CA PHE A 35 13.74 3.50 -7.70
C PHE A 35 12.39 3.75 -8.38
N ALA A 36 11.44 2.86 -8.10
CA ALA A 36 10.07 2.95 -8.57
C ALA A 36 9.10 2.70 -7.41
N LEU A 37 7.89 3.22 -7.53
CA LEU A 37 6.81 3.03 -6.58
C LEU A 37 5.72 2.18 -7.25
N SER A 38 5.41 1.02 -6.67
CA SER A 38 4.32 0.19 -7.16
C SER A 38 3.07 0.43 -6.33
N ASP A 39 2.03 0.97 -6.94
CA ASP A 39 0.70 1.13 -6.36
C ASP A 39 -0.15 -0.11 -6.64
N ILE A 40 -0.97 -0.50 -5.66
CA ILE A 40 -1.81 -1.69 -5.73
C ILE A 40 -3.22 -1.39 -5.22
N MET A 41 -4.16 -2.28 -5.55
CA MET A 41 -5.51 -2.22 -4.98
C MET A 41 -5.47 -2.34 -3.44
N GLY A 42 -6.40 -1.67 -2.76
CA GLY A 42 -6.46 -1.63 -1.30
C GLY A 42 -6.93 -2.95 -0.69
N LEU A 43 -6.58 -3.16 0.58
CA LEU A 43 -7.16 -4.23 1.39
C LEU A 43 -8.57 -3.84 1.83
N GLU A 44 -9.55 -4.70 1.58
CA GLU A 44 -10.94 -4.46 1.97
C GLU A 44 -11.49 -5.56 2.89
N ARG A 45 -12.55 -5.21 3.63
CA ARG A 45 -13.22 -6.12 4.58
C ARG A 45 -13.87 -7.31 3.88
N ASP A 46 -14.75 -7.01 2.93
CA ASP A 46 -15.68 -7.99 2.38
C ASP A 46 -14.95 -8.98 1.46
N THR A 47 -15.36 -10.24 1.52
CA THR A 47 -14.86 -11.28 0.61
C THR A 47 -15.26 -10.93 -0.82
N GLY A 48 -14.34 -11.12 -1.78
CA GLY A 48 -14.59 -10.73 -3.17
C GLY A 48 -14.46 -9.22 -3.43
N ARG A 49 -13.88 -8.45 -2.51
CA ARG A 49 -13.40 -7.08 -2.77
C ARG A 49 -11.96 -6.85 -2.30
N GLY A 50 -11.34 -5.81 -2.84
CA GLY A 50 -9.94 -5.46 -2.57
C GLY A 50 -8.93 -6.44 -3.15
N VAL A 51 -7.65 -6.14 -2.93
CA VAL A 51 -6.55 -7.02 -3.31
C VAL A 51 -6.52 -8.28 -2.44
N ARG A 52 -6.17 -9.42 -3.04
CA ARG A 52 -5.94 -10.66 -2.30
C ARG A 52 -4.54 -10.65 -1.69
N VAL A 53 -4.42 -11.16 -0.46
CA VAL A 53 -3.12 -11.27 0.23
C VAL A 53 -2.11 -12.08 -0.59
N GLU A 54 -2.57 -13.11 -1.31
CA GLU A 54 -1.72 -13.91 -2.19
C GLU A 54 -1.14 -13.10 -3.34
N ASP A 55 -1.90 -12.18 -3.93
CA ASP A 55 -1.41 -11.31 -5.01
C ASP A 55 -0.37 -10.31 -4.49
N ILE A 56 -0.52 -9.82 -3.25
CA ILE A 56 0.51 -8.99 -2.59
C ILE A 56 1.79 -9.82 -2.40
N LYS A 57 1.69 -11.08 -1.96
CA LYS A 57 2.86 -11.97 -1.80
C LYS A 57 3.56 -12.22 -3.14
N LEU A 58 2.80 -12.37 -4.23
CA LEU A 58 3.34 -12.49 -5.58
C LEU A 58 4.01 -11.18 -6.04
N ALA A 59 3.38 -10.03 -5.77
CA ALA A 59 3.95 -8.72 -6.07
C ALA A 59 5.28 -8.52 -5.34
N MET A 60 5.37 -8.89 -4.06
CA MET A 60 6.63 -8.81 -3.29
C MET A 60 7.76 -9.63 -3.92
N LYS A 61 7.42 -10.77 -4.53
CA LYS A 61 8.37 -11.67 -5.22
C LYS A 61 8.65 -11.26 -6.67
N GLY A 62 8.00 -10.22 -7.18
CA GLY A 62 8.15 -9.72 -8.55
C GLY A 62 7.32 -10.46 -9.61
N HIS A 63 6.36 -11.28 -9.18
CA HIS A 63 5.56 -12.13 -10.06
C HIS A 63 4.34 -11.43 -10.68
N VAL A 64 4.09 -10.16 -10.36
CA VAL A 64 2.95 -9.39 -10.90
C VAL A 64 3.47 -8.41 -11.93
N ARG A 65 2.94 -8.46 -13.16
CA ARG A 65 3.32 -7.54 -14.23
C ARG A 65 2.64 -6.18 -14.07
N ASP A 66 3.34 -5.14 -14.53
CA ASP A 66 2.79 -3.79 -14.63
C ASP A 66 1.53 -3.78 -15.51
N GLY A 67 0.48 -3.11 -15.04
CA GLY A 67 -0.83 -3.08 -15.69
C GLY A 67 -1.73 -4.29 -15.42
N TYR A 68 -1.31 -5.25 -14.57
CA TYR A 68 -2.20 -6.35 -14.16
C TYR A 68 -3.41 -5.82 -13.39
N LYS A 69 -4.62 -6.21 -13.83
CA LYS A 69 -5.87 -5.89 -13.13
C LYS A 69 -6.17 -6.95 -12.08
N PHE A 70 -6.30 -6.55 -10.82
CA PHE A 70 -6.56 -7.48 -9.72
C PHE A 70 -7.93 -8.14 -9.86
N ASN A 71 -7.97 -9.44 -9.59
CA ASN A 71 -9.21 -10.19 -9.49
C ASN A 71 -9.52 -10.46 -8.01
N PRO A 72 -10.55 -9.84 -7.43
CA PRO A 72 -10.84 -10.06 -6.02
C PRO A 72 -11.37 -11.48 -5.72
N ASN A 73 -11.86 -12.18 -6.76
CA ASN A 73 -12.45 -13.51 -6.64
C ASN A 73 -11.42 -14.65 -6.73
N ALA A 74 -10.27 -14.42 -7.36
CA ALA A 74 -9.24 -15.45 -7.54
C ALA A 74 -7.84 -14.83 -7.51
N ALA A 75 -6.88 -15.53 -6.90
CA ALA A 75 -5.49 -15.09 -6.90
C ALA A 75 -4.88 -15.28 -8.30
N LEU A 76 -3.90 -14.43 -8.64
CA LEU A 76 -3.10 -14.56 -9.84
C LEU A 76 -2.39 -15.93 -9.86
N SER A 77 -2.56 -16.66 -10.95
CA SER A 77 -1.92 -17.94 -11.22
C SER A 77 -0.77 -17.80 -12.21
N ASP A 78 0.11 -18.80 -12.29
CA ASP A 78 1.23 -18.84 -13.23
C ASP A 78 0.80 -19.00 -14.71
N GLN A 79 -0.45 -19.38 -14.95
CA GLN A 79 -1.06 -19.48 -16.27
C GLN A 79 -1.62 -18.14 -16.77
N ASP A 80 -1.78 -17.15 -15.88
CA ASP A 80 -2.37 -15.87 -16.22
C ASP A 80 -1.36 -14.96 -16.97
N ASN A 81 -1.84 -14.21 -17.95
CA ASN A 81 -1.02 -13.25 -18.72
C ASN A 81 -0.36 -12.17 -17.84
N GLY A 82 -0.95 -11.88 -16.68
CA GLY A 82 -0.43 -10.94 -15.69
C GLY A 82 0.73 -11.48 -14.84
N TYR A 83 1.04 -12.78 -14.94
CA TYR A 83 2.08 -13.42 -14.16
C TYR A 83 3.46 -13.30 -14.82
N ASN A 84 4.44 -12.91 -14.02
CA ASN A 84 5.85 -12.88 -14.40
C ASN A 84 6.55 -14.17 -13.95
N ASN A 85 6.76 -15.09 -14.90
CA ASN A 85 7.36 -16.39 -14.64
C ASN A 85 8.83 -16.33 -14.17
N ASN A 86 9.57 -15.28 -14.55
CA ASN A 86 10.99 -15.18 -14.23
C ASN A 86 11.34 -13.77 -13.73
N PRO A 87 10.97 -13.43 -12.47
CA PRO A 87 11.20 -12.10 -11.94
C PRO A 87 12.69 -11.79 -11.79
N SER A 88 13.10 -10.68 -12.37
CA SER A 88 14.41 -10.10 -12.14
C SER A 88 14.50 -9.49 -10.74
N PRO A 89 15.71 -9.19 -10.22
CA PRO A 89 15.86 -8.44 -8.98
C PRO A 89 15.10 -7.11 -8.97
N ASN A 90 15.02 -6.42 -10.12
CA ASN A 90 14.32 -5.14 -10.24
C ASN A 90 12.79 -5.26 -10.15
N ASP A 91 12.24 -6.45 -10.40
CA ASP A 91 10.80 -6.70 -10.29
C ASP A 91 10.38 -6.93 -8.83
N LYS A 92 11.33 -7.30 -7.95
CA LYS A 92 11.05 -7.61 -6.55
C LYS A 92 10.83 -6.34 -5.74
N VAL A 93 9.93 -6.43 -4.76
CA VAL A 93 9.72 -5.33 -3.82
C VAL A 93 10.90 -5.26 -2.85
N HIS A 94 11.48 -4.07 -2.74
CA HIS A 94 12.61 -3.81 -1.85
C HIS A 94 12.19 -3.17 -0.53
N VAL A 95 11.04 -2.50 -0.49
CA VAL A 95 10.44 -1.90 0.72
C VAL A 95 8.93 -2.01 0.61
N LEU A 96 8.29 -2.49 1.67
CA LEU A 96 6.84 -2.48 1.77
C LEU A 96 6.39 -1.22 2.52
N VAL A 97 5.55 -0.40 1.88
CA VAL A 97 4.94 0.78 2.51
C VAL A 97 3.46 0.53 2.75
N CYS A 98 3.04 0.55 4.01
CA CYS A 98 1.63 0.43 4.41
C CYS A 98 1.07 1.83 4.69
N VAL A 99 0.10 2.27 3.90
CA VAL A 99 -0.54 3.58 4.08
C VAL A 99 -1.84 3.38 4.85
N VAL A 100 -1.95 4.01 6.02
CA VAL A 100 -3.11 3.84 6.90
C VAL A 100 -3.66 5.21 7.30
N SER A 101 -4.98 5.38 7.24
CA SER A 101 -5.64 6.60 7.71
C SER A 101 -5.78 6.60 9.22
N ALA A 102 -5.29 7.65 9.89
CA ALA A 102 -5.41 7.88 11.32
C ALA A 102 -6.87 7.90 11.79
N TYR A 103 -7.75 8.46 10.95
CA TYR A 103 -9.19 8.49 11.19
C TYR A 103 -9.80 7.08 11.17
N ALA A 104 -9.33 6.23 10.26
CA ALA A 104 -9.88 4.90 10.06
C ALA A 104 -9.27 3.84 10.98
N LEU A 105 -8.17 4.13 11.70
CA LEU A 105 -7.45 3.14 12.52
C LEU A 105 -8.38 2.33 13.43
N ASN A 106 -9.21 3.01 14.23
CA ASN A 106 -10.13 2.35 15.16
C ASN A 106 -11.34 1.69 14.46
N LEU A 107 -11.47 1.89 13.15
CA LEU A 107 -12.54 1.35 12.32
C LEU A 107 -12.06 0.19 11.43
N ILE A 108 -10.76 -0.15 11.46
CA ILE A 108 -10.22 -1.27 10.68
C ILE A 108 -10.81 -2.58 11.24
N PRO A 109 -11.55 -3.36 10.43
CA PRO A 109 -12.13 -4.61 10.89
C PRO A 109 -11.06 -5.66 11.21
N PRO A 110 -11.29 -6.56 12.19
CA PRO A 110 -10.35 -7.63 12.54
C PRO A 110 -9.89 -8.48 11.36
N GLU A 111 -10.75 -8.70 10.37
CA GLU A 111 -10.44 -9.46 9.14
C GLU A 111 -9.39 -8.71 8.30
N THR A 112 -9.50 -7.38 8.20
CA THR A 112 -8.52 -6.55 7.49
C THR A 112 -7.20 -6.50 8.25
N MET A 113 -7.24 -6.41 9.59
CA MET A 113 -6.04 -6.51 10.43
C MET A 113 -5.32 -7.86 10.24
N THR A 114 -6.08 -8.95 10.10
CA THR A 114 -5.52 -10.28 9.85
C THR A 114 -4.79 -10.32 8.50
N LYS A 115 -5.43 -9.81 7.43
CA LYS A 115 -4.78 -9.68 6.11
C LYS A 115 -3.50 -8.84 6.17
N MET A 116 -3.53 -7.69 6.87
CA MET A 116 -2.34 -6.85 7.05
C MET A 116 -1.22 -7.61 7.76
N ARG A 117 -1.54 -8.35 8.83
CA ARG A 117 -0.57 -9.17 9.57
C ARG A 117 0.04 -10.27 8.72
N GLU A 118 -0.75 -10.94 7.88
CA GLU A 118 -0.24 -11.95 6.95
C GLU A 118 0.76 -11.36 5.95
N VAL A 119 0.45 -10.18 5.40
CA VAL A 119 1.36 -9.46 4.50
C VAL A 119 2.65 -9.08 5.23
N GLN A 120 2.57 -8.55 6.44
CA GLN A 120 3.73 -8.18 7.25
C GLN A 120 4.63 -9.38 7.56
N LEU A 121 4.04 -10.53 7.89
CA LEU A 121 4.79 -11.77 8.15
C LEU A 121 5.47 -12.29 6.87
N ALA A 122 4.78 -12.22 5.73
CA ALA A 122 5.37 -12.59 4.44
C ALA A 122 6.54 -11.67 4.05
N ALA A 123 6.38 -10.35 4.21
CA ALA A 123 7.45 -9.38 3.98
C ALA A 123 8.66 -9.64 4.90
N ARG A 124 8.41 -9.93 6.19
CA ARG A 124 9.46 -10.29 7.16
C ARG A 124 10.21 -11.56 6.74
N ALA A 125 9.51 -12.59 6.29
CA ALA A 125 10.11 -13.83 5.81
C ALA A 125 11.03 -13.60 4.60
N LEU A 126 10.65 -12.65 3.73
CA LEU A 126 11.45 -12.20 2.59
C LEU A 126 12.56 -11.19 2.96
N ARG A 127 12.68 -10.83 4.24
CA ARG A 127 13.58 -9.76 4.75
C ARG A 127 13.36 -8.39 4.08
N ILE A 128 12.13 -8.10 3.69
CA ILE A 128 11.73 -6.81 3.12
C ILE A 128 11.50 -5.83 4.30
N PRO A 129 12.20 -4.68 4.35
CA PRO A 129 11.91 -3.59 5.28
C PRO A 129 10.47 -3.09 5.13
N GLN A 130 9.84 -2.76 6.25
CA GLN A 130 8.45 -2.34 6.31
C GLN A 130 8.34 -0.93 6.91
N LEU A 131 7.61 -0.06 6.23
CA LEU A 131 7.33 1.30 6.66
C LEU A 131 5.81 1.49 6.74
N ALA A 132 5.30 2.15 7.77
CA ALA A 132 3.95 2.70 7.73
C ALA A 132 3.96 4.20 7.58
N VAL A 133 2.99 4.67 6.80
CA VAL A 133 2.67 6.07 6.65
C VAL A 133 1.27 6.28 7.19
N LEU A 134 1.20 6.98 8.31
CA LEU A 134 -0.06 7.38 8.92
C LEU A 134 -0.53 8.69 8.28
N THR A 135 -1.69 8.66 7.61
CA THR A 135 -2.27 9.80 6.89
C THR A 135 -3.47 10.37 7.63
N ARG A 136 -3.96 11.56 7.22
CA ARG A 136 -5.15 12.22 7.79
C ARG A 136 -5.06 12.43 9.31
N ILE A 137 -3.85 12.68 9.80
CA ILE A 137 -3.56 12.92 11.23
C ILE A 137 -4.15 14.23 11.76
N ASP A 138 -4.36 15.18 10.86
CA ASP A 138 -5.01 16.47 11.07
C ASP A 138 -6.51 16.33 11.35
N GLU A 139 -7.16 15.25 10.89
CA GLU A 139 -8.58 15.02 11.15
C GLU A 139 -8.85 14.45 12.55
N VAL A 140 -7.85 13.81 13.16
CA VAL A 140 -7.98 13.15 14.46
C VAL A 140 -7.37 13.95 15.60
N CYS A 141 -6.62 15.01 15.30
CA CYS A 141 -5.97 15.85 16.30
C CYS A 141 -6.17 17.34 16.01
N PRO A 142 -7.03 18.05 16.78
CA PRO A 142 -7.31 19.47 16.54
C PRO A 142 -6.07 20.37 16.57
N GLU A 143 -5.05 20.03 17.36
CA GLU A 143 -3.80 20.79 17.41
C GLU A 143 -2.96 20.63 16.13
N VAL A 144 -3.00 19.44 15.53
CA VAL A 144 -2.35 19.14 14.24
C VAL A 144 -3.14 19.75 13.10
N ASN A 145 -4.48 19.78 13.20
CA ASN A 145 -5.34 20.49 12.25
C ASN A 145 -4.99 21.98 12.17
N LYS A 146 -4.82 22.62 13.33
CA LYS A 146 -4.48 24.06 13.43
C LYS A 146 -3.11 24.36 12.84
N ASP A 147 -2.12 23.51 13.11
CA ASP A 147 -0.78 23.59 12.51
C ASP A 147 -0.17 22.19 12.44
N ILE A 148 0.07 21.70 11.21
CA ILE A 148 0.63 20.37 10.95
C ILE A 148 1.97 20.15 11.65
N LYS A 149 2.73 21.22 11.93
CA LYS A 149 4.01 21.13 12.67
C LYS A 149 3.82 20.63 14.11
N ASN A 150 2.62 20.74 14.67
CA ASN A 150 2.29 20.21 15.99
C ASN A 150 2.23 18.68 16.03
N VAL A 151 2.34 17.98 14.89
CA VAL A 151 2.40 16.51 14.85
C VAL A 151 3.45 15.94 15.81
N TYR A 152 4.62 16.57 15.90
CA TYR A 152 5.71 16.13 16.78
C TYR A 152 5.44 16.35 18.27
N LYS A 153 4.47 17.22 18.60
CA LYS A 153 4.04 17.53 19.98
C LYS A 153 2.82 16.72 20.40
N SER A 154 2.06 16.20 19.42
CA SER A 154 0.81 15.47 19.68
C SER A 154 1.06 14.11 20.34
N ILE A 155 0.75 14.01 21.63
CA ILE A 155 0.75 12.74 22.37
C ILE A 155 -0.23 11.74 21.72
N TYR A 156 -1.34 12.23 21.19
CA TYR A 156 -2.36 11.39 20.55
C TYR A 156 -1.82 10.70 19.29
N VAL A 157 -1.23 11.46 18.36
CA VAL A 157 -0.65 10.88 17.12
C VAL A 157 0.50 9.93 17.47
N LYS A 158 1.33 10.28 18.45
CA LYS A 158 2.41 9.41 18.94
C LYS A 158 1.90 8.07 19.49
N LYS A 159 0.75 8.06 20.18
CA LYS A 159 0.11 6.83 20.68
C LYS A 159 -0.41 5.96 19.54
N GLN A 160 -1.00 6.56 18.50
CA GLN A 160 -1.49 5.81 17.34
C GLN A 160 -0.35 5.07 16.61
N VAL A 161 0.79 5.73 16.40
CA VAL A 161 1.96 5.10 15.77
C VAL A 161 2.44 3.88 16.56
N ARG A 162 2.47 3.96 17.90
CA ARG A 162 2.91 2.86 18.79
C ARG A 162 1.93 1.70 18.92
N PHE A 163 0.66 1.89 18.60
CA PHE A 163 -0.33 0.83 18.78
C PHE A 163 -0.34 -0.16 17.61
N TYR A 164 0.12 0.28 16.43
CA TYR A 164 0.08 -0.50 15.19
C TYR A 164 1.46 -0.97 14.72
N TYR A 165 2.52 -0.68 15.50
CA TYR A 165 3.92 -1.10 15.31
C TYR A 165 4.52 -1.53 16.65
#